data_AF-A0A933XNZ4-F1
#
_entry.id   AF-A0A933XNZ4-F1
#
_cell.length_a   1.000
_cell.length_b   1.000
_cell.length_c   1.000
_cell.angle_alpha   90.00
_cell.angle_beta   90.00
_cell.angle_gamma   90.00
#
_symmetry.space_group_name_H-M   'P 1'
#
loop_
_entity.id
_entity.type
_entity.pdbx_description
1 polymer ?
#
loop_
_entity_poly.entity_id
_entity_poly.type
_entity_poly.pdbx_seq_one_letter_code
_entity_poly.pdbx_strand_id
1 'polypeptide(L)' 'MAGQRKSEARRWFQQAAYDLKAARWNIEGGFYDTACFLAQQAGEKALKSLLYYLGTRRTALLTHSLVEMVREIGG' A
#
# COMPACT_ATOMS: atom_id res chain seq x y z
N MET A 1 7.88 -15.63 -12.34
CA MET A 1 7.22 -16.85 -11.81
C MET A 1 6.18 -16.46 -10.74
N ALA A 2 5.06 -17.17 -10.60
CA ALA A 2 3.96 -16.81 -9.70
C ALA A 2 4.36 -16.74 -8.20
N GLY A 3 5.38 -17.49 -7.78
CA GLY A 3 5.90 -17.44 -6.41
C GLY A 3 6.50 -16.09 -6.01
N GLN A 4 7.21 -15.42 -6.94
CA GLN A 4 7.83 -14.11 -6.72
C GLN A 4 6.80 -12.98 -6.55
N ARG A 5 5.63 -13.12 -7.20
CA ARG A 5 4.52 -12.17 -7.03
C ARG A 5 3.89 -12.24 -5.65
N LYS A 6 3.67 -13.47 -5.14
CA LYS A 6 3.11 -13.67 -3.80
C LYS A 6 4.05 -13.20 -2.69
N SER A 7 5.36 -13.36 -2.86
CA SER A 7 6.34 -12.83 -1.89
C SER A 7 6.36 -11.31 -1.87
N GLU A 8 6.35 -10.66 -3.05
CA GLU A 8 6.28 -9.19 -3.11
C GLU A 8 4.95 -8.66 -2.55
N ALA A 9 3.82 -9.30 -2.88
CA ALA A 9 2.53 -8.95 -2.29
C ALA A 9 2.58 -8.98 -0.75
N ARG A 10 3.13 -10.05 -0.17
CA ARG A 10 3.27 -10.17 1.29
C ARG A 10 4.17 -9.07 1.87
N ARG A 11 5.29 -8.77 1.21
CA ARG A 11 6.23 -7.73 1.64
C ARG A 11 5.56 -6.35 1.66
N TRP A 12 4.86 -5.98 0.59
CA TRP A 12 4.14 -4.70 0.53
C TRP A 12 3.02 -4.62 1.58
N PHE A 13 2.30 -5.72 1.82
CA PHE A 13 1.26 -5.76 2.85
C PHE A 13 1.84 -5.56 4.27
N GLN A 14 2.98 -6.18 4.56
CA GLN A 14 3.66 -6.00 5.84
C GLN A 14 4.08 -4.54 6.04
N GLN A 15 4.63 -3.89 5.02
CA GLN A 15 4.98 -2.47 5.10
C GLN A 15 3.74 -1.59 5.31
N ALA A 16 2.63 -1.87 4.62
CA ALA A 16 1.37 -1.16 4.84
C ALA A 16 0.88 -1.25 6.29
N ALA A 17 0.99 -2.44 6.90
CA ALA A 17 0.63 -2.65 8.30
C ALA A 17 1.55 -1.88 9.25
N TYR A 18 2.85 -1.80 8.96
CA TYR A 18 3.79 -0.99 9.74
C TYR A 18 3.49 0.51 9.62
N ASP A 19 3.20 1.03 8.43
CA ASP A 19 2.82 2.42 8.23
C ASP A 19 1.55 2.77 9.00
N LEU A 20 0.53 1.91 8.95
CA LEU A 20 -0.70 2.11 9.72
C LEU A 20 -0.45 2.10 11.23
N LYS A 21 0.42 1.20 11.71
CA LYS A 21 0.84 1.20 13.12
C LYS A 21 1.54 2.51 13.47
N ALA A 22 2.49 2.97 12.65
CA ALA A 22 3.19 4.22 12.86
C ALA A 22 2.24 5.44 12.82
N ALA A 23 1.25 5.45 11.93
CA ALA A 23 0.22 6.49 11.87
C ALA A 23 -0.54 6.60 13.20
N ARG A 24 -0.92 5.46 13.81
CA ARG A 24 -1.60 5.44 15.12
C ARG A 24 -0.73 6.01 16.24
N TRP A 25 0.55 5.65 16.28
CA TRP A 25 1.49 6.21 17.25
C TRP A 25 1.68 7.73 17.07
N ASN A 26 1.68 8.22 15.82
CA ASN A 26 1.78 9.65 15.56
C ASN A 26 0.51 10.43 15.97
N ILE A 27 -0.67 9.80 15.88
CA ILE A 27 -1.92 10.39 16.43
C ILE A 27 -1.79 10.56 17.95
N GLU A 28 -1.32 9.53 18.65
CA GLU A 28 -1.11 9.58 20.11
C GLU A 28 -0.06 10.62 20.50
N GLY A 29 0.97 10.81 19.66
CA GLY A 29 2.01 11.82 19.85
C GLY A 29 1.62 13.25 19.43
N GLY A 30 0.42 13.47 18.88
CA GLY A 30 -0.03 14.79 18.39
C GLY A 30 0.57 15.22 17.04
N PHE A 31 1.28 14.34 16.34
CA PHE A 31 1.89 14.60 15.02
C PHE A 31 0.90 14.25 13.90
N TYR A 32 -0.20 15.01 13.81
CA TYR A 32 -1.33 14.69 12.93
C TYR A 32 -0.99 14.77 11.44
N ASP A 33 -0.10 15.69 11.04
CA ASP A 33 0.41 15.81 9.68
C ASP A 33 1.17 14.54 9.25
N THR A 34 2.05 14.05 10.12
CA THR A 34 2.81 12.82 9.91
C THR A 34 1.90 11.60 9.92
N ALA A 35 0.88 11.57 10.79
CA ALA A 35 -0.13 10.52 10.79
C ALA A 35 -0.90 10.45 9.47
N CYS A 36 -1.32 11.59 8.90
CA CYS A 36 -1.99 11.66 7.60
C CYS A 36 -1.10 11.14 6.46
N PHE A 37 0.17 11.56 6.43
CA PHE A 37 1.14 11.07 5.44
C PHE A 37 1.30 9.55 5.52
N LEU A 38 1.49 9.00 6.72
CA LEU A 38 1.64 7.56 6.94
C LEU A 38 0.36 6.78 6.60
N ALA A 39 -0.82 7.35 6.86
CA ALA A 39 -2.08 6.73 6.47
C ALA A 39 -2.24 6.63 4.95
N GLN A 40 -1.84 7.67 4.20
CA GLN A 40 -1.82 7.62 2.73
C GLN A 40 -0.83 6.55 2.23
N GLN A 41 0.37 6.50 2.81
CA GLN A 41 1.38 5.49 2.48
C GLN A 41 0.89 4.06 2.78
N ALA A 42 0.24 3.85 3.92
CA ALA A 42 -0.35 2.56 4.27
C ALA A 42 -1.36 2.09 3.20
N GLY A 43 -2.24 2.99 2.75
CA GLY A 43 -3.16 2.71 1.66
C GLY A 43 -2.46 2.35 0.36
N GLU A 44 -1.43 3.12 -0.02
CA GLU A 44 -0.69 2.90 -1.27
C GLU A 44 0.00 1.54 -1.28
N LYS A 45 0.67 1.18 -0.18
CA LYS A 45 1.37 -0.10 -0.05
C LYS A 45 0.40 -1.28 0.00
N ALA A 46 -0.78 -1.11 0.61
CA ALA A 46 -1.82 -2.14 0.61
C ALA A 46 -2.38 -2.40 -0.80
N LEU A 47 -2.63 -1.35 -1.59
CA LEU A 47 -3.09 -1.51 -2.96
C LEU A 47 -2.01 -2.12 -3.86
N LYS A 48 -0.75 -1.70 -3.71
CA LYS A 48 0.40 -2.33 -4.41
C LYS A 48 0.50 -3.82 -4.09
N SER A 49 0.32 -4.21 -2.83
CA SER A 49 0.27 -5.62 -2.43
C SER A 49 -0.77 -6.41 -3.22
N LEU A 50 -2.00 -5.88 -3.32
CA LEU A 50 -3.09 -6.52 -4.03
C LEU A 50 -2.80 -6.63 -5.53
N LEU A 51 -2.27 -5.58 -6.15
CA LEU A 51 -1.85 -5.59 -7.57
C LEU A 51 -0.76 -6.65 -7.85
N TYR A 52 0.23 -6.79 -6.95
CA TYR A 52 1.22 -7.87 -7.03
C TYR A 52 0.56 -9.24 -6.94
N TYR A 53 -0.39 -9.43 -6.03
CA TYR A 53 -1.09 -10.69 -5.84
C TYR A 53 -1.91 -11.10 -7.08
N LEU A 54 -2.65 -10.15 -7.66
CA LEU A 54 -3.47 -10.34 -8.86
C LEU A 54 -2.62 -10.52 -10.13
N GLY A 55 -1.37 -10.08 -10.13
CA GLY A 55 -0.49 -10.15 -11.29
C GLY A 55 -0.82 -9.13 -12.37
N THR A 56 -1.33 -7.96 -11.96
CA THR A 56 -1.73 -6.84 -12.84
C THR A 56 -0.52 -6.25 -13.58
N ARG A 57 -0.77 -5.44 -14.61
CA ARG A 57 0.27 -4.83 -15.45
C ARG A 57 1.22 -3.97 -14.62
N ARG A 58 2.51 -3.98 -14.99
CA ARG A 58 3.59 -3.27 -14.30
C ARG A 58 3.36 -1.75 -14.19
N THR A 59 2.59 -1.18 -15.12
CA THR A 59 2.19 0.24 -15.11
C THR A 59 1.34 0.60 -13.89
N ALA A 60 0.47 -0.30 -13.42
CA ALA A 60 -0.35 -0.07 -12.23
C ALA A 60 0.47 -0.02 -10.93
N LEU A 61 1.69 -0.59 -10.93
CA LEU A 61 2.60 -0.59 -9.78
C LEU A 61 3.46 0.67 -9.68
N LEU A 62 3.54 1.46 -10.76
CA LEU A 62 4.39 2.66 -10.84
C LEU A 62 3.65 3.95 -10.49
N THR A 63 2.32 3.91 -10.38
CA THR A 63 1.54 5.07 -9.93
C THR A 63 1.60 5.24 -8.40
N HIS A 64 1.41 6.49 -7.96
CA HIS A 64 1.21 6.87 -6.55
C HIS A 64 -0.25 7.27 -6.29
N SER A 65 -1.11 7.24 -7.31
CA SER A 65 -2.53 7.58 -7.18
C SER A 65 -3.33 6.38 -6.67
N LEU A 66 -3.85 6.47 -5.44
CA LEU A 66 -4.75 5.49 -4.84
C LEU A 66 -5.99 5.24 -5.71
N VAL A 67 -6.54 6.31 -6.31
CA VAL A 67 -7.75 6.24 -7.13
C VAL A 67 -7.52 5.42 -8.39
N GLU A 68 -6.36 5.60 -9.04
CA GLU A 68 -5.99 4.81 -10.21
C GLU A 68 -5.80 3.34 -9.85
N MET A 69 -5.10 3.06 -8.74
CA MET A 69 -4.89 1.68 -8.28
C MET A 69 -6.21 0.96 -7.97
N VAL A 70 -7.18 1.62 -7.32
CA VAL A 70 -8.50 1.03 -7.04
C VAL A 70 -9.25 0.71 -8.33
N ARG A 71 -9.21 1.59 -9.35
CA ARG A 71 -9.85 1.34 -10.65
C ARG A 71 -9.25 0.12 -11.36
N GLU A 72 -7.93 -0.06 -11.29
CA GLU A 72 -7.24 -1.23 -11.87
C GLU A 72 -7.55 -2.55 -11.15
N ILE A 73 -7.92 -2.50 -9.86
CA ILE A 73 -8.30 -3.70 -9.09
C ILE A 73 -9.75 -4.12 -9.37
N GLY A 74 -10.66 -3.16 -9.55
CA GLY A 74 -12.10 -3.41 -9.73
C GLY A 74 -12.54 -3.63 -11.18
N GLY A 75 -11.64 -3.45 -12.14
CA GLY A 75 -11.89 -3.63 -13.58
C GLY A 75 -11.58 -5.03 -14.10
#